data_AF-A0A2G5IK09-F1
#
_entry.id   AF-A0A2G5IK09-F1
#
_cell.length_a   1.000
_cell.length_b   1.000
_cell.length_c   1.000
_cell.angle_alpha   90.00
_cell.angle_beta   90.00
_cell.angle_gamma   90.00
#
_symmetry.space_group_name_H-M   'P 1'
#
loop_
_entity.id
_entity.type
_entity.pdbx_description
1 polymer ?
#
loop_
_entity_poly.entity_id
_entity_poly.type
_entity_poly.pdbx_seq_one_letter_code
_entity_poly.pdbx_strand_id
1 'polypeptide(L)'
;MAVPAQPTKNTFAALSACFTRDLAALISEDAPHDPSPNEFIDLVARVRDVLNPAGVDLDDAVVHLTEALNGPGDDQRELLAQARTHLRNAVEATR
;
A
#
# COMPACT_ATOMS: atom_id res chain seq x y z
N MET A 1 -17.75 -26.01 -12.89
CA MET A 1 -16.46 -25.47 -13.37
C MET A 1 -15.93 -24.52 -12.31
N ALA A 2 -14.68 -24.71 -11.92
CA ALA A 2 -14.04 -24.08 -10.78
C ALA A 2 -13.54 -22.66 -11.09
N VAL A 3 -13.59 -21.78 -10.10
CA VAL A 3 -12.56 -20.74 -9.88
C VAL A 3 -12.42 -20.53 -8.36
N PRO A 4 -11.38 -21.04 -7.68
CA PRO A 4 -11.01 -20.52 -6.38
C PRO A 4 -10.19 -19.25 -6.62
N ALA A 5 -10.85 -18.09 -6.74
CA ALA A 5 -10.13 -16.82 -6.82
C ALA A 5 -9.71 -16.42 -5.40
N GLN A 6 -8.44 -16.67 -5.12
CA GLN A 6 -7.70 -16.38 -3.90
C GLN A 6 -8.14 -15.03 -3.27
N PRO A 7 -8.77 -15.03 -2.08
CA PRO A 7 -9.31 -13.81 -1.48
C PRO A 7 -8.23 -12.75 -1.18
N THR A 8 -6.97 -13.17 -1.01
CA THR A 8 -5.84 -12.30 -0.66
C THR A 8 -5.39 -11.37 -1.79
N LYS A 9 -5.45 -11.84 -3.05
CA LYS A 9 -5.02 -11.05 -4.21
C LYS A 9 -5.98 -9.88 -4.48
N ASN A 10 -7.26 -10.07 -4.19
CA ASN A 10 -8.28 -9.02 -4.30
C ASN A 10 -8.12 -7.93 -3.22
N THR A 11 -7.67 -8.29 -2.02
CA THR A 11 -7.47 -7.32 -0.93
C THR A 11 -6.33 -6.36 -1.22
N PHE A 12 -5.20 -6.85 -1.75
CA PHE A 12 -4.07 -5.99 -2.12
C PHE A 12 -4.49 -5.02 -3.23
N ALA A 13 -5.11 -5.52 -4.31
CA ALA A 13 -5.56 -4.70 -5.43
C ALA A 13 -6.57 -3.62 -5.02
N ALA A 14 -7.50 -3.96 -4.12
CA ALA A 14 -8.47 -2.99 -3.60
C ALA A 14 -7.79 -1.90 -2.75
N LEU A 15 -6.75 -2.27 -1.98
CA LEU A 15 -5.99 -1.33 -1.16
C LEU A 15 -5.15 -0.42 -2.06
N SER A 16 -4.38 -0.96 -3.00
CA SER A 16 -3.58 -0.16 -3.91
C SER A 16 -4.45 0.80 -4.73
N ALA A 17 -5.53 0.33 -5.35
CA ALA A 17 -6.45 1.20 -6.10
C ALA A 17 -7.05 2.35 -5.25
N CYS A 18 -7.24 2.14 -3.94
CA CYS A 18 -7.78 3.16 -3.04
C CYS A 18 -6.74 4.24 -2.70
N PHE A 19 -5.49 3.87 -2.49
CA PHE A 19 -4.45 4.79 -2.02
C PHE A 19 -3.53 5.33 -3.13
N THR A 20 -3.39 4.62 -4.26
CA THR A 20 -2.49 5.02 -5.36
C THR A 20 -2.77 6.43 -5.87
N ARG A 21 -4.05 6.83 -5.97
CA ARG A 21 -4.41 8.18 -6.40
C ARG A 21 -4.01 9.25 -5.38
N ASP A 22 -4.32 9.04 -4.10
CA ASP A 22 -3.95 10.00 -3.03
C ASP A 22 -2.44 10.10 -2.88
N LEU A 23 -1.73 8.97 -2.86
CA LEU A 23 -0.28 8.91 -2.77
C LEU A 23 0.41 9.59 -3.96
N ALA A 24 -0.03 9.31 -5.18
CA ALA A 24 0.52 9.96 -6.38
C ALA A 24 0.23 11.48 -6.37
N ALA A 25 -0.94 11.90 -5.88
CA ALA A 25 -1.27 13.31 -5.74
C ALA A 25 -0.33 14.03 -4.77
N LEU A 26 0.12 13.37 -3.69
CA LEU A 26 1.05 13.95 -2.71
C LEU A 26 2.41 14.29 -3.32
N ILE A 27 2.86 13.53 -4.31
CA ILE A 27 4.12 13.76 -5.04
C ILE A 27 3.92 14.41 -6.42
N SER A 28 2.69 14.82 -6.74
CA SER A 28 2.31 15.37 -8.05
C SER A 28 2.67 14.47 -9.24
N GLU A 29 2.67 13.14 -9.06
CA GLU A 29 2.86 12.16 -10.13
C GLU A 29 1.52 11.64 -10.67
N ASP A 30 1.54 11.09 -11.89
CA ASP A 30 0.37 10.42 -12.46
C ASP A 30 0.20 9.04 -11.82
N ALA A 31 -1.00 8.76 -11.33
CA ALA A 31 -1.30 7.53 -10.61
C ALA A 31 -1.45 6.36 -11.61
N PRO A 32 -0.65 5.27 -11.51
CA PRO A 32 -0.85 4.11 -12.35
C PRO A 32 -2.26 3.53 -12.16
N HIS A 33 -2.93 3.16 -13.26
CA HIS A 33 -4.33 2.73 -13.24
C HIS A 33 -4.55 1.35 -12.58
N ASP A 34 -3.49 0.55 -12.45
CA ASP A 34 -3.49 -0.74 -11.77
C ASP A 34 -2.03 -1.13 -11.43
N PRO A 35 -1.42 -0.55 -10.37
CA PRO A 35 -0.06 -0.90 -10.04
C PRO A 35 0.02 -2.34 -9.53
N SER A 36 1.00 -3.08 -10.00
CA SER A 36 1.39 -4.34 -9.38
C SER A 36 1.79 -4.10 -7.92
N PRO A 37 1.76 -5.14 -7.05
CA PRO A 37 2.11 -4.98 -5.64
C PRO A 37 3.47 -4.33 -5.40
N ASN A 38 4.46 -4.66 -6.24
CA ASN A 38 5.78 -4.07 -6.18
C ASN A 38 5.78 -2.59 -6.59
N GLU A 39 5.03 -2.23 -7.65
CA GLU A 39 4.92 -0.82 -8.07
C GLU A 39 4.21 0.03 -7.01
N PHE A 40 3.21 -0.55 -6.34
CA PHE A 40 2.55 0.15 -5.23
C PHE A 40 3.51 0.37 -4.06
N ILE A 41 4.31 -0.63 -3.68
CA ILE A 41 5.32 -0.49 -2.62
C ILE A 41 6.36 0.57 -3.00
N ASP A 42 6.84 0.58 -4.25
CA ASP A 42 7.79 1.58 -4.75
C ASP A 42 7.20 3.00 -4.68
N LEU A 43 5.93 3.16 -5.06
CA LEU A 43 5.22 4.44 -4.93
C LEU A 43 5.18 4.91 -3.47
N VAL A 44 4.78 4.06 -2.52
CA VAL A 44 4.75 4.43 -1.09
C VAL A 44 6.14 4.82 -0.60
N ALA A 45 7.19 4.10 -1.02
CA ALA A 45 8.57 4.41 -0.66
C ALA A 45 9.07 5.75 -1.24
N ARG A 46 8.63 6.14 -2.44
CA ARG A 46 8.91 7.47 -3.02
C ARG A 46 8.19 8.57 -2.26
N VAL A 47 6.90 8.37 -1.97
CA VAL A 47 6.09 9.33 -1.21
C VAL A 47 6.71 9.55 0.17
N ARG A 48 7.19 8.49 0.83
CA ARG A 48 7.95 8.56 2.09
C ARG A 48 9.18 9.45 1.97
N ASP A 49 9.97 9.30 0.90
CA ASP A 49 11.19 10.09 0.69
C ASP A 49 10.88 11.59 0.53
N VAL A 50 9.75 11.92 -0.09
CA VAL A 50 9.29 13.29 -0.33
C VAL A 50 8.61 13.90 0.90
N LEU A 51 7.87 13.12 1.69
CA LEU A 51 7.05 13.61 2.81
C LEU A 51 7.72 13.38 4.16
N ASN A 52 8.16 14.49 4.77
CA ASN A 52 8.60 14.54 6.17
C ASN A 52 7.65 15.49 6.94
N PRO A 53 7.06 15.12 8.10
CA PRO A 53 7.31 13.96 8.97
C PRO A 53 6.39 12.73 8.77
N ALA A 54 5.50 12.72 7.79
CA ALA A 54 4.61 11.57 7.52
C ALA A 54 5.34 10.30 7.05
N GLY A 55 6.65 10.40 6.78
CA GLY A 55 7.50 9.29 6.37
C GLY A 55 7.57 8.12 7.35
N VAL A 56 7.32 8.31 8.66
CA VAL A 56 7.34 7.19 9.62
C VAL A 56 6.21 6.21 9.36
N ASP A 57 4.97 6.69 9.25
CA ASP A 57 3.82 5.82 8.92
C ASP A 57 3.99 5.19 7.53
N LEU A 58 4.54 5.92 6.57
CA LEU A 58 4.81 5.34 5.24
C LEU A 58 5.91 4.28 5.27
N ASP A 59 6.91 4.40 6.16
CA ASP A 59 7.95 3.40 6.36
C ASP A 59 7.35 2.09 6.92
N ASP A 60 6.56 2.18 7.99
CA ASP A 60 5.84 1.04 8.58
C ASP A 60 4.90 0.38 7.55
N ALA A 61 4.19 1.19 6.75
CA ALA A 61 3.35 0.68 5.68
C ALA A 61 4.15 -0.14 4.64
N VAL A 62 5.32 0.35 4.22
CA VAL A 62 6.21 -0.37 3.27
C VAL A 62 6.67 -1.69 3.85
N VAL A 63 7.06 -1.73 5.12
CA VAL A 63 7.48 -2.96 5.81
C VAL A 63 6.34 -3.98 5.77
N HIS A 64 5.15 -3.61 6.24
CA HIS A 64 4.01 -4.52 6.28
C HIS A 64 3.54 -4.97 4.90
N LEU A 65 3.56 -4.11 3.88
CA LEU A 65 3.23 -4.51 2.50
C LEU A 65 4.25 -5.50 1.94
N THR A 66 5.54 -5.29 2.23
CA THR A 66 6.62 -6.18 1.79
C THR A 66 6.55 -7.54 2.48
N GLU A 67 6.28 -7.55 3.78
CA GLU A 67 6.05 -8.78 4.54
C GLU A 67 4.79 -9.50 4.07
N ALA A 68 3.70 -8.78 3.77
CA ALA A 68 2.47 -9.36 3.25
C ALA A 68 2.68 -10.01 1.87
N LEU A 69 3.65 -9.51 1.09
CA LEU A 69 3.96 -10.03 -0.24
C LEU A 69 4.89 -11.24 -0.22
N ASN A 70 5.87 -11.26 0.71
CA ASN A 70 6.91 -12.28 0.79
C ASN A 70 6.66 -13.34 1.88
N GLY A 71 5.76 -13.06 2.82
CA GLY A 71 5.48 -13.88 3.99
C GLY A 71 4.44 -14.99 3.74
N PRO A 72 4.29 -15.91 4.72
CA PRO A 72 3.25 -16.94 4.68
C PRO A 72 1.85 -16.31 4.71
N GLY A 73 0.93 -16.87 3.91
CA GLY A 73 -0.40 -16.27 3.67
C GLY A 73 -1.33 -16.19 4.88
N ASP A 74 -0.99 -16.82 6.01
CA ASP A 74 -1.78 -16.76 7.26
C ASP A 74 -1.76 -15.37 7.89
N ASP A 75 -0.61 -14.69 7.90
CA ASP A 75 -0.45 -13.35 8.49
C ASP A 75 -0.72 -12.22 7.47
N GLN A 76 -0.82 -12.57 6.18
CA GLN A 76 -0.98 -11.60 5.09
C GLN A 76 -2.19 -10.68 5.28
N ARG A 77 -3.30 -11.18 5.83
CA ARG A 77 -4.50 -10.35 6.07
C ARG A 77 -4.29 -9.33 7.18
N GLU A 78 -3.56 -9.70 8.23
CA GLU A 78 -3.26 -8.81 9.34
C GLU A 78 -2.27 -7.72 8.90
N LEU A 79 -1.21 -8.11 8.19
CA LEU A 79 -0.22 -7.20 7.63
C LEU A 79 -0.86 -6.18 6.66
N LEU A 80 -1.80 -6.61 5.80
CA LEU A 80 -2.53 -5.69 4.92
C LEU A 80 -3.44 -4.72 5.70
N ALA A 81 -4.02 -5.15 6.82
CA ALA A 81 -4.84 -4.28 7.66
C ALA A 81 -3.97 -3.24 8.40
N GLN A 82 -2.79 -3.62 8.86
CA GLN A 82 -1.81 -2.72 9.46
C GLN A 82 -1.30 -1.70 8.42
N ALA A 83 -0.85 -2.17 7.24
CA ALA A 83 -0.45 -1.32 6.13
C ALA A 83 -1.53 -0.28 5.76
N ARG A 84 -2.80 -0.71 5.67
CA ARG A 84 -3.92 0.19 5.42
C ARG A 84 -4.03 1.31 6.46
N THR A 85 -3.83 0.98 7.73
CA THR A 85 -3.95 1.93 8.84
C THR A 85 -2.85 2.99 8.75
N HIS A 86 -1.61 2.56 8.54
CA HIS A 86 -0.48 3.46 8.36
C HIS A 86 -0.60 4.35 7.12
N LEU A 87 -1.01 3.79 5.98
CA LEU A 87 -1.28 4.58 4.76
C LEU A 87 -2.34 5.65 5.00
N ARG A 88 -3.41 5.30 5.72
CA ARG A 88 -4.45 6.26 6.07
C ARG A 88 -3.92 7.36 6.99
N ASN A 89 -3.17 7.01 8.02
CA ASN A 89 -2.56 7.98 8.94
C ASN A 89 -1.63 8.94 8.19
N ALA A 90 -0.81 8.44 7.27
CA ALA A 90 0.09 9.24 6.46
C ALA A 90 -0.67 10.22 5.54
N VAL A 91 -1.74 9.76 4.88
CA VAL A 91 -2.61 10.64 4.06
C VAL A 91 -3.34 11.66 4.93
N GLU A 92 -3.83 11.27 6.11
CA GLU A 92 -4.50 12.19 7.04
C GLU A 92 -3.52 13.22 7.64
N ALA A 93 -2.26 12.85 7.89
CA ALA A 93 -1.21 13.73 8.41
C ALA A 93 -0.66 14.73 7.38
N THR A 94 -0.88 14.45 6.08
CA THR A 94 -0.38 15.28 4.97
C THR A 94 -1.45 16.20 4.40
N ARG A 95 -2.68 16.11 4.91
CA ARG A 95 -3.84 16.93 4.55
C ARG A 95 -4.03 18.12 5.48
#